data_AF-A0A1G0ZJ94-F1
#
_entry.id   AF-A0A1G0ZJ94-F1
#
_cell.length_a   1.000
_cell.length_b   1.000
_cell.length_c   1.000
_cell.angle_alpha   90.00
_cell.angle_beta   90.00
_cell.angle_gamma   90.00
#
_symmetry.space_group_name_H-M   'P 1'
#
loop_
_entity.id
_entity.type
_entity.pdbx_description
1 polymer ?
#
loop_
_entity_poly.entity_id
_entity_poly.type
_entity_poly.pdbx_seq_one_letter_code
_entity_poly.pdbx_strand_id
1 'polypeptide(L)'
;MTSHVYVFLLLFVSVWLEVFFGSYGILVPLVGVAVYYVSVTYDWDIGLLAGICCGAIIDSVYGRGVYFSSLLFAAVVPLAMFWLCFVETRSVAMLAIPGACIGGICSGVLAGASLLLCGFSWDVFFQSGAALLFAMGAGALLLPSSVLVLDALAEDLGFELFAKAKDKLPQRR
;
A
#
# COMPACT_ATOMS: atom_id res chain seq x y z
N MET A 1 -0.61 -7.74 -22.56
CA MET A 1 -1.39 -6.48 -22.62
C MET A 1 -2.49 -6.42 -21.57
N THR A 2 -3.27 -7.48 -21.36
CA THR A 2 -4.40 -7.49 -20.41
C THR A 2 -3.96 -7.28 -18.95
N SER A 3 -2.84 -7.86 -18.52
CA SER A 3 -2.33 -7.68 -17.14
C SER A 3 -1.94 -6.23 -16.80
N HIS A 4 -1.35 -5.48 -17.74
CA HIS A 4 -1.00 -4.08 -17.51
C HIS A 4 -2.24 -3.18 -17.39
N VAL A 5 -3.29 -3.48 -18.16
CA VAL A 5 -4.58 -2.77 -18.05
C VAL A 5 -5.21 -3.03 -16.68
N TYR A 6 -5.14 -4.28 -16.20
CA TYR A 6 -5.61 -4.62 -14.86
C TYR A 6 -4.85 -3.88 -13.76
N VAL A 7 -3.51 -3.90 -13.80
CA VAL A 7 -2.66 -3.16 -12.84
C VAL A 7 -2.97 -1.65 -12.89
N PHE A 8 -3.10 -1.08 -14.08
CA PHE A 8 -3.45 0.33 -14.24
C PHE A 8 -4.81 0.66 -13.61
N LEU A 9 -5.85 -0.13 -13.91
CA LEU A 9 -7.20 0.08 -13.36
C LEU A 9 -7.21 -0.06 -11.83
N LEU A 10 -6.52 -1.07 -11.31
CA LEU A 10 -6.37 -1.27 -9.86
C LEU A 10 -5.75 -0.03 -9.21
N LEU A 11 -4.60 0.43 -9.69
CA LEU A 11 -3.92 1.60 -9.15
C LEU A 11 -4.74 2.88 -9.30
N PHE A 12 -5.42 3.06 -10.44
CA PHE A 12 -6.29 4.20 -10.67
C PHE A 12 -7.44 4.25 -9.66
N VAL A 13 -8.14 3.12 -9.45
CA VAL A 13 -9.22 3.02 -8.47
C VAL A 13 -8.69 3.24 -7.04
N SER A 14 -7.54 2.67 -6.70
CA SER A 14 -6.91 2.87 -5.38
C SER A 14 -6.54 4.32 -5.13
N VAL A 15 -5.92 5.00 -6.11
CA VAL A 15 -5.61 6.43 -6.00
C VAL A 15 -6.88 7.26 -5.88
N TRP A 16 -7.89 7.00 -6.72
CA TRP A 16 -9.16 7.72 -6.67
C TRP A 16 -9.85 7.56 -5.31
N LEU A 17 -9.94 6.34 -4.78
CA LEU A 17 -10.52 6.08 -3.47
C LEU A 17 -9.71 6.72 -2.34
N GLU A 18 -8.38 6.66 -2.40
CA GLU A 18 -7.53 7.28 -1.38
C GLU A 18 -7.67 8.80 -1.37
N VAL A 19 -7.76 9.43 -2.55
CA VAL A 19 -8.08 10.86 -2.68
C VAL A 19 -9.47 11.17 -2.15
N PHE A 20 -10.46 10.34 -2.48
CA PHE A 20 -11.83 10.52 -2.03
C PHE A 20 -11.92 10.47 -0.50
N PHE A 21 -11.39 9.42 0.15
CA PHE A 21 -11.42 9.28 1.61
C PHE A 21 -10.59 10.34 2.32
N GLY A 22 -9.40 10.67 1.80
CA GLY A 22 -8.56 11.69 2.41
C GLY A 22 -9.14 13.10 2.28
N SER A 23 -10.00 13.37 1.28
CA SER A 23 -10.78 14.61 1.20
C SER A 23 -11.78 14.77 2.36
N TYR A 24 -12.19 13.67 3.00
CA TYR A 24 -13.00 13.66 4.22
C TYR A 24 -12.15 13.54 5.50
N GLY A 25 -10.82 13.65 5.39
CA GLY A 25 -9.89 13.51 6.52
C GLY A 25 -9.63 12.07 6.96
N ILE A 26 -10.06 11.07 6.19
CA ILE A 26 -9.85 9.66 6.51
C ILE A 26 -8.57 9.18 5.82
N LEU A 27 -7.54 8.86 6.61
CA LEU A 27 -6.27 8.34 6.12
C LEU A 27 -6.33 6.81 5.97
N VAL A 28 -6.38 6.35 4.72
CA VAL A 28 -6.48 4.93 4.38
C VAL A 28 -5.39 4.57 3.37
N PRO A 29 -4.51 3.58 3.64
CA PRO A 29 -3.35 3.30 2.79
C PRO A 29 -3.70 2.39 1.60
N LEU A 30 -4.70 2.77 0.78
CA LEU A 30 -5.21 1.94 -0.32
C LEU A 30 -4.19 1.77 -1.44
N VAL A 31 -3.49 2.83 -1.81
CA VAL A 31 -2.42 2.79 -2.81
C VAL A 31 -1.27 1.92 -2.32
N GLY A 32 -0.89 2.04 -1.04
CA GLY A 32 0.13 1.18 -0.44
C GLY A 32 -0.24 -0.29 -0.50
N VAL A 33 -1.50 -0.63 -0.20
CA VAL A 33 -2.03 -2.01 -0.32
C VAL A 33 -2.00 -2.50 -1.77
N ALA A 34 -2.41 -1.67 -2.73
CA ALA A 34 -2.37 -2.03 -4.15
C ALA A 34 -0.94 -2.23 -4.66
N VAL A 35 0.00 -1.36 -4.27
CA VAL A 35 1.42 -1.49 -4.61
C VAL A 35 1.99 -2.77 -4.02
N TYR A 36 1.66 -3.12 -2.78
CA TYR A 36 2.04 -4.39 -2.18
C TYR A 36 1.52 -5.58 -3.00
N TYR A 37 0.23 -5.58 -3.33
CA TYR A 37 -0.41 -6.64 -4.11
C TYR A 37 0.26 -6.81 -5.48
N VAL A 38 0.51 -5.71 -6.19
CA VAL A 38 1.16 -5.71 -7.50
C VAL A 38 2.60 -6.20 -7.41
N SER A 39 3.35 -5.78 -6.39
CA SER A 39 4.75 -6.19 -6.17
C SER A 39 4.86 -7.70 -5.98
N VAL A 40 3.95 -8.29 -5.20
CA VAL A 40 3.93 -9.73 -4.96
C VAL A 40 3.44 -10.48 -6.20
N THR A 41 2.37 -10.02 -6.83
CA THR A 41 1.69 -10.76 -7.89
C THR A 41 2.45 -10.69 -9.21
N TYR A 42 2.83 -9.49 -9.65
CA TYR A 42 3.32 -9.22 -11.01
C TYR A 42 4.81 -9.01 -11.14
N ASP A 43 5.50 -8.53 -10.10
CA ASP A 43 6.96 -8.42 -9.92
C ASP A 43 7.34 -7.13 -9.17
N TRP A 44 8.52 -7.11 -8.55
CA TRP A 44 8.97 -6.00 -7.69
C TRP A 44 9.26 -4.71 -8.46
N ASP A 45 9.71 -4.81 -9.71
CA ASP A 45 10.01 -3.69 -10.58
C ASP A 45 8.73 -2.95 -11.01
N ILE A 46 7.68 -3.70 -11.36
CA ILE A 46 6.34 -3.17 -11.65
C ILE A 46 5.78 -2.50 -10.40
N GLY A 47 5.90 -3.15 -9.24
CA GLY A 47 5.51 -2.58 -7.95
C GLY A 47 6.23 -1.27 -7.62
N LEU A 48 7.54 -1.22 -7.86
CA LEU A 48 8.36 -0.02 -7.62
C LEU A 48 7.95 1.14 -8.52
N LEU A 49 7.81 0.88 -9.82
CA LEU A 49 7.36 1.90 -10.77
C LEU A 49 5.95 2.40 -10.41
N ALA A 50 5.04 1.49 -10.09
CA ALA A 50 3.69 1.81 -9.64
C ALA A 50 3.70 2.70 -8.39
N GLY A 51 4.51 2.36 -7.38
CA GLY A 51 4.63 3.13 -6.15
C GLY A 51 5.15 4.56 -6.40
N ILE A 52 6.19 4.71 -7.22
CA ILE A 52 6.75 6.02 -7.56
C ILE A 52 5.73 6.87 -8.31
N CYS A 53 5.07 6.31 -9.33
CA CYS A 53 4.07 7.02 -10.13
C CYS A 53 2.85 7.43 -9.29
N CYS A 54 2.29 6.51 -8.50
CA CYS A 54 1.12 6.81 -7.67
C CYS A 54 1.46 7.82 -6.58
N GLY A 55 2.65 7.75 -5.99
CA GLY A 55 3.10 8.73 -5.00
C GLY A 55 3.21 10.14 -5.57
N ALA A 56 3.77 10.27 -6.78
CA ALA A 56 3.88 11.57 -7.45
C ALA A 56 2.49 12.15 -7.78
N ILE A 57 1.55 11.31 -8.20
CA ILE A 57 0.15 11.71 -8.44
C ILE A 57 -0.51 12.16 -7.14
N ILE A 58 -0.43 11.37 -6.07
CA ILE A 58 -1.02 11.69 -4.75
C ILE A 58 -0.47 13.02 -4.24
N ASP A 59 0.85 13.23 -4.26
CA ASP A 59 1.45 14.47 -3.77
C ASP A 59 1.03 15.68 -4.62
N SER A 60 0.91 15.51 -5.94
CA SER A 60 0.44 16.56 -6.85
C SER A 60 -1.03 16.92 -6.62
N VAL A 61 -1.90 15.91 -6.42
CA VAL A 61 -3.35 16.10 -6.20
C VAL A 61 -3.61 16.77 -4.86
N TYR A 62 -2.91 16.37 -3.80
CA TYR A 62 -3.03 16.99 -2.48
C TYR A 62 -2.28 18.33 -2.36
N GLY A 63 -1.49 18.73 -3.36
CA GLY A 63 -0.70 19.97 -3.32
C GLY A 63 0.27 20.02 -2.15
N ARG A 64 0.86 18.89 -1.77
CA ARG A 64 1.71 18.80 -0.57
C ARG A 64 3.01 19.57 -0.77
N GLY A 65 3.43 20.31 0.26
CA GLY A 65 4.73 21.00 0.26
C GLY A 65 5.93 20.04 0.35
N VAL A 66 5.70 18.77 0.69
CA VAL A 66 6.75 17.75 0.82
C VAL A 66 6.34 16.47 0.10
N TYR A 67 7.16 16.04 -0.86
CA TYR A 67 6.88 14.97 -1.82
C TYR A 67 7.42 13.60 -1.36
N PHE A 68 6.98 13.14 -0.19
CA PHE A 68 7.45 11.86 0.35
C PHE A 68 6.65 10.64 -0.13
N SER A 69 5.47 10.80 -0.71
CA SER A 69 4.58 9.66 -0.98
C SER A 69 5.21 8.64 -1.93
N SER A 70 5.95 9.10 -2.95
CA SER A 70 6.67 8.21 -3.86
C SER A 70 7.69 7.33 -3.14
N LEU A 71 8.42 7.87 -2.18
CA LEU A 71 9.40 7.12 -1.39
C LEU A 71 8.71 6.15 -0.42
N LEU A 72 7.59 6.57 0.18
CA LEU A 72 6.83 5.71 1.10
C LEU A 72 6.21 4.52 0.39
N PHE A 73 5.60 4.72 -0.79
CA PHE A 73 5.06 3.62 -1.58
C PHE A 73 6.16 2.75 -2.18
N ALA A 74 7.30 3.32 -2.60
CA ALA A 74 8.46 2.53 -2.99
C ALA A 74 8.97 1.65 -1.84
N ALA A 75 8.95 2.14 -0.59
CA ALA A 75 9.33 1.38 0.60
C ALA A 75 8.39 0.21 0.93
N VAL A 76 7.18 0.17 0.37
CA VAL A 76 6.28 -0.99 0.49
C VAL A 76 6.79 -2.20 -0.31
N VAL A 77 7.51 -1.97 -1.41
CA VAL A 77 8.06 -3.06 -2.26
C VAL A 77 9.04 -3.96 -1.51
N PRO A 78 10.09 -3.47 -0.82
CA PRO A 78 10.96 -4.34 -0.05
C PRO A 78 10.23 -5.05 1.08
N LEU A 79 9.19 -4.44 1.68
CA LEU A 79 8.33 -5.12 2.66
C LEU A 79 7.57 -6.29 2.01
N ALA A 80 7.01 -6.09 0.80
CA ALA A 80 6.36 -7.13 0.03
C ALA A 80 7.31 -8.30 -0.29
N MET A 81 8.51 -7.98 -0.77
CA MET A 81 9.52 -8.98 -1.10
C MET A 81 10.04 -9.72 0.14
N PHE A 82 10.27 -9.01 1.24
CA PHE A 82 10.64 -9.61 2.51
C PHE A 82 9.57 -10.61 2.97
N TRP A 83 8.29 -10.20 2.95
CA TRP A 83 7.21 -11.06 3.40
C TRP A 83 7.05 -12.30 2.50
N LEU A 84 7.16 -12.13 1.18
CA LEU A 84 7.07 -13.21 0.20
C LEU A 84 8.19 -14.25 0.38
N CYS A 85 9.42 -13.79 0.66
CA CYS A 85 10.59 -14.66 0.79
C CYS A 85 10.64 -15.40 2.14
N PHE A 86 10.29 -14.74 3.24
CA PHE A 86 10.60 -15.23 4.58
C PHE A 86 9.39 -15.79 5.35
N VAL A 87 8.16 -15.44 4.96
CA VAL A 87 6.95 -15.85 5.70
C VAL A 87 6.14 -16.84 4.87
N GLU A 88 5.75 -17.97 5.47
CA GLU A 88 4.75 -18.84 4.86
C GLU A 88 3.38 -18.15 4.87
N THR A 89 2.93 -17.69 3.71
CA THR A 89 1.61 -17.10 3.45
C THR A 89 0.49 -18.16 3.45
N ARG A 90 0.53 -19.14 4.36
CA ARG A 90 -0.50 -20.20 4.43
C ARG A 90 -1.84 -19.69 4.92
N SER A 91 -1.87 -18.57 5.65
CA SER A 91 -3.12 -17.97 6.12
C SER A 91 -3.25 -16.53 5.66
N VAL A 92 -4.41 -16.20 5.10
CA VAL A 92 -4.75 -14.82 4.68
C VAL A 92 -4.70 -13.87 5.88
N ALA A 93 -5.05 -14.35 7.07
CA ALA A 93 -4.99 -13.57 8.31
C ALA A 93 -3.58 -13.07 8.65
N MET A 94 -2.51 -13.79 8.26
CA MET A 94 -1.13 -13.31 8.47
C MET A 94 -0.81 -12.06 7.64
N LEU A 95 -1.59 -11.75 6.61
CA LEU A 95 -1.44 -10.50 5.84
C LEU A 95 -1.87 -9.27 6.62
N ALA A 96 -2.52 -9.43 7.79
CA ALA A 96 -2.80 -8.31 8.67
C ALA A 96 -1.53 -7.62 9.17
N ILE A 97 -0.44 -8.36 9.37
CA ILE A 97 0.83 -7.80 9.83
C ILE A 97 1.47 -6.88 8.77
N PRO A 98 1.75 -7.33 7.53
CA PRO A 98 2.27 -6.43 6.50
C PRO A 98 1.27 -5.32 6.19
N GLY A 99 -0.05 -5.56 6.29
CA GLY A 99 -1.07 -4.53 6.17
C GLY A 99 -0.90 -3.41 7.21
N ALA A 100 -0.70 -3.76 8.48
CA ALA A 100 -0.41 -2.79 9.54
C ALA A 100 0.89 -2.03 9.28
N CYS A 101 1.94 -2.73 8.83
CA CYS A 101 3.21 -2.12 8.47
C CYS A 101 3.06 -1.10 7.33
N ILE A 102 2.27 -1.40 6.29
CA ILE A 102 1.98 -0.45 5.20
C ILE A 102 1.33 0.82 5.75
N GLY A 103 0.30 0.68 6.59
CA GLY A 103 -0.36 1.81 7.23
C GLY A 103 0.60 2.65 8.08
N GLY A 104 1.49 1.98 8.81
CA GLY A 104 2.55 2.59 9.60
C GLY A 104 3.60 3.33 8.76
N ILE A 105 4.05 2.75 7.65
CA ILE A 105 4.99 3.40 6.72
C ILE A 105 4.37 4.66 6.12
N CYS A 106 3.15 4.54 5.58
CA CYS A 106 2.49 5.64 4.87
C CYS A 106 2.14 6.79 5.82
N SER A 107 1.68 6.49 7.05
CA SER A 107 1.20 7.51 7.99
C SER A 107 2.27 7.97 8.98
N GLY A 108 3.24 7.11 9.32
CA GLY A 108 4.26 7.40 10.32
C GLY A 108 5.21 8.50 9.89
N VAL A 109 5.61 8.52 8.62
CA VAL A 109 6.47 9.59 8.09
C VAL A 109 5.72 10.91 8.01
N LEU A 110 4.44 10.89 7.63
CA LEU A 110 3.58 12.08 7.64
C LEU A 110 3.36 12.62 9.06
N ALA A 111 3.11 11.73 10.03
CA ALA A 111 2.99 12.07 11.44
C ALA A 111 4.29 12.69 11.99
N GLY A 112 5.44 12.08 11.69
CA GLY A 112 6.75 12.61 12.08
C GLY A 112 7.04 13.97 11.45
N ALA A 113 6.77 14.13 10.16
CA ALA A 113 6.90 15.41 9.47
C ALA A 113 6.01 16.50 10.09
N SER A 114 4.78 16.16 10.47
CA SER A 114 3.86 17.11 11.12
C SER A 114 4.41 17.62 12.46
N LEU A 115 4.99 16.74 13.27
CA LEU A 115 5.56 17.11 14.58
C LEU A 115 6.83 17.96 14.42
N LEU A 116 7.65 17.68 13.41
CA LEU A 116 8.87 18.43 13.16
C LEU A 116 8.59 19.82 12.58
N LEU A 117 7.63 19.94 11.66
CA LEU A 117 7.33 21.20 10.96
C LEU A 117 6.43 22.14 11.77
N CYS A 118 5.44 21.61 12.50
CA CYS A 118 4.52 22.41 13.29
C CYS A 118 5.01 22.64 14.73
N GLY A 119 6.11 21.99 15.13
CA GLY A 119 6.60 21.96 16.50
C GLY A 119 5.83 20.97 17.39
N PHE A 120 6.43 20.62 18.53
CA PHE A 120 5.83 19.68 19.46
C PHE A 120 4.70 20.34 20.27
N SER A 121 3.49 19.81 20.13
CA SER A 121 2.36 20.07 21.03
C SER A 121 1.67 18.75 21.36
N TRP A 122 1.07 18.66 22.56
CA TRP A 122 0.36 17.47 22.98
C TRP A 122 -0.82 17.15 22.05
N ASP A 123 -1.53 18.18 21.58
CA ASP A 123 -2.67 18.00 20.67
C ASP A 123 -2.25 17.38 19.34
N VAL A 124 -1.19 17.90 18.70
CA VAL A 124 -0.65 17.34 17.45
C VAL A 124 -0.10 15.93 17.67
N PHE A 125 0.55 15.68 18.82
CA PHE A 125 1.06 14.35 19.14
C PHE A 125 -0.06 13.30 19.25
N PHE A 126 -1.12 13.59 20.01
CA PHE A 126 -2.25 12.68 20.15
C PHE A 126 -3.03 12.51 18.86
N GLN A 127 -3.25 13.59 18.10
CA GLN A 127 -3.95 13.52 16.81
C GLN A 127 -3.16 12.69 15.78
N SER A 128 -1.86 12.93 15.64
CA SER A 128 -0.99 12.17 14.73
C SER A 128 -0.82 10.71 15.18
N GLY A 129 -0.74 10.47 16.49
CA GLY A 129 -0.71 9.12 17.05
C GLY A 129 -2.01 8.34 16.79
N ALA A 130 -3.17 8.98 16.97
CA ALA A 130 -4.47 8.37 16.67
C ALA A 130 -4.61 8.07 15.17
N ALA A 131 -4.20 9.00 14.30
CA ALA A 131 -4.21 8.79 12.84
C ALA A 131 -3.29 7.64 12.43
N LEU A 132 -2.11 7.53 13.03
CA LEU A 132 -1.18 6.42 12.80
C LEU A 132 -1.78 5.08 13.20
N LEU A 133 -2.33 4.97 14.41
CA LEU A 133 -2.96 3.74 14.89
C LEU A 133 -4.16 3.35 14.03
N PHE A 134 -4.97 4.34 13.63
CA PHE A 134 -6.08 4.11 12.71
C PHE A 134 -5.59 3.56 11.36
N ALA A 135 -4.58 4.18 10.75
CA ALA A 135 -4.05 3.74 9.46
C ALA A 135 -3.41 2.34 9.54
N MET A 136 -2.73 2.01 10.64
CA MET A 136 -2.21 0.66 10.90
C MET A 136 -3.36 -0.35 11.02
N GLY A 137 -4.40 -0.04 11.80
CA GLY A 137 -5.58 -0.91 11.94
C GLY A 137 -6.32 -1.09 10.61
N ALA A 138 -6.53 0.01 9.88
CA ALA A 138 -7.15 0.01 8.56
C ALA A 138 -6.33 -0.84 7.58
N GLY A 139 -5.01 -0.64 7.51
CA GLY A 139 -4.12 -1.43 6.66
C GLY A 139 -4.14 -2.92 7.01
N ALA A 140 -4.18 -3.26 8.30
CA ALA A 140 -4.26 -4.65 8.77
C ALA A 140 -5.55 -5.36 8.31
N LEU A 141 -6.65 -4.64 8.17
CA LEU A 141 -7.91 -5.18 7.66
C LEU A 141 -7.98 -5.12 6.13
N LEU A 142 -7.46 -4.06 5.53
CA LEU A 142 -7.54 -3.81 4.09
C LEU A 142 -6.68 -4.75 3.28
N LEU A 143 -5.46 -5.05 3.70
CA LEU A 143 -4.61 -5.94 2.92
C LEU A 143 -5.22 -7.35 2.74
N PRO A 144 -5.62 -8.08 3.81
CA PRO A 144 -6.22 -9.40 3.63
C PRO A 144 -7.54 -9.36 2.84
N SER A 145 -8.39 -8.36 3.10
CA SER A 145 -9.67 -8.23 2.37
C SER A 145 -9.46 -7.89 0.90
N SER A 146 -8.53 -6.99 0.58
CA SER A 146 -8.19 -6.64 -0.80
C SER A 146 -7.62 -7.84 -1.53
N VAL A 147 -6.72 -8.62 -0.92
CA VAL A 147 -6.17 -9.84 -1.54
C VAL A 147 -7.28 -10.84 -1.85
N LEU A 148 -8.23 -11.07 -0.95
CA LEU A 148 -9.36 -11.98 -1.20
C LEU A 148 -10.22 -11.51 -2.38
N VAL A 149 -10.57 -10.22 -2.41
CA VAL A 149 -11.41 -9.66 -3.48
C VAL A 149 -10.67 -9.67 -4.82
N LEU A 150 -9.41 -9.25 -4.83
CA LEU A 150 -8.61 -9.15 -6.05
C LEU A 150 -8.24 -10.53 -6.60
N ASP A 151 -7.94 -11.52 -5.76
CA ASP A 151 -7.70 -12.88 -6.23
C ASP A 151 -8.97 -13.52 -6.78
N ALA A 152 -10.14 -13.29 -6.17
CA ALA A 152 -11.41 -13.76 -6.73
C ALA A 152 -11.69 -13.16 -8.12
N LEU A 153 -11.51 -11.83 -8.27
CA LEU A 153 -11.65 -11.16 -9.56
C LEU A 153 -10.60 -11.62 -10.58
N ALA A 154 -9.36 -11.84 -10.13
CA ALA A 154 -8.29 -12.32 -10.99
C ALA A 154 -8.53 -13.75 -11.46
N GLU A 155 -9.09 -14.62 -10.62
CA GLU A 155 -9.46 -15.99 -10.98
C GLU A 155 -10.53 -16.01 -12.07
N ASP A 156 -11.61 -15.22 -11.90
CA ASP A 156 -12.69 -15.09 -12.89
C ASP A 156 -12.20 -14.57 -14.25
N LEU A 157 -11.17 -13.71 -14.24
CA LEU A 157 -10.61 -13.08 -15.43
C LEU A 157 -9.40 -13.85 -16.01
N GLY A 158 -8.97 -14.94 -15.37
CA GLY A 158 -7.80 -15.73 -15.77
C GLY A 158 -6.45 -15.02 -15.60
N PHE A 159 -6.37 -14.06 -14.68
CA PHE A 159 -5.15 -13.32 -14.34
C PHE A 159 -4.26 -14.05 -13.33
N GLU A 160 -3.10 -13.45 -13.08
CA GLU A 160 -2.16 -13.96 -12.09
C GLU A 160 -2.70 -13.77 -10.67
N LEU A 161 -2.58 -14.81 -9.85
CA LEU A 161 -3.11 -14.86 -8.49
C LEU A 161 -2.01 -14.56 -7.47
N PHE A 162 -2.33 -13.79 -6.45
CA PHE A 162 -1.44 -13.56 -5.31
C PHE A 162 -1.14 -14.88 -4.58
N ALA A 163 -2.13 -15.75 -4.43
CA ALA A 163 -1.96 -17.07 -3.79
C ALA A 163 -0.86 -17.94 -4.44
N LYS A 164 -0.60 -17.77 -5.73
CA LYS A 164 0.42 -18.51 -6.50
C LYS A 164 1.75 -17.78 -6.62
N ALA A 165 1.90 -16.60 -5.99
CA ALA A 165 3.10 -15.78 -6.15
C ALA A 165 4.38 -16.46 -5.65
N LYS A 166 4.30 -17.28 -4.59
CA LYS A 166 5.46 -17.97 -4.02
C LYS A 166 6.05 -19.02 -4.96
N ASP A 167 5.21 -19.69 -5.75
CA ASP A 167 5.64 -20.71 -6.71
C ASP A 167 6.47 -20.12 -7.86
N LYS A 168 6.33 -18.81 -8.10
CA LYS A 168 7.06 -18.07 -9.13
C LYS A 168 8.44 -17.58 -8.68
N LEU A 169 8.74 -17.59 -7.38
CA LEU A 169 10.03 -17.11 -6.84
C LEU A 169 11.28 -17.68 -7.54
N PRO A 170 11.35 -18.97 -7.93
CA PRO A 170 12.51 -19.52 -8.63
C PRO A 170 12.77 -18.88 -9.99
N GLN A 171 11.73 -18.34 -10.64
CA GLN A 171 11.81 -17.74 -11.97
C GLN A 171 12.16 -16.24 -11.95
N ARG A 172 12.14 -15.63 -10.76
CA ARG A 172 12.36 -14.19 -10.53
C ARG A 172 13.80 -13.84 -10.10
N ARG A 173 14.69 -14.83 -10.03
CA ARG A 173 16.10 -14.69 -9.62
C ARG A 173 17.02 -14.40 -10.80
#